data_AF-A0A1Q6XFZ9-F1
#
_entry.id   AF-A0A1Q6XFZ9-F1
#
_cell.length_a   1.000
_cell.length_b   1.000
_cell.length_c   1.000
_cell.angle_alpha   90.00
_cell.angle_beta   90.00
_cell.angle_gamma   90.00
#
_symmetry.space_group_name_H-M   'P 1'
#
loop_
_entity.id
_entity.type
_entity.pdbx_description
1 polymer ?
#
loop_
_entity_poly.entity_id
_entity_poly.type
_entity_poly.pdbx_seq_one_letter_code
_entity_poly.pdbx_strand_id
1 'polypeptide(L)'
;TNSATLIRSIGLDTGLHSDFGSGVWDGGPIGIPFDVVTRKTPRAKVSFEYADESDRVGYPIPKRIHVEYGSDHHALLVDRDACRLYELGGLTRSGGSWHAWSGATWSLRSNRLRPATWTSADAAGLPIFPGLARWDEAKRGAIDHALRFTAARTRRAFVYPARHYASSSNDPSLPPMGLRVRLKASFDVRPFPRQARIVLVALKRYGMLLADNGSNWYISGAPSPGWSNDQLHTLGRVKGSDFEVVDASSLRPR
;
A
#
# COMPACT_ATOMS: atom_id res chain seq x y z
N THR A 1 -7.92 -22.25 4.06
CA THR A 1 -8.63 -20.95 3.99
C THR A 1 -9.73 -21.03 2.95
N ASN A 2 -10.97 -20.66 3.27
CA ASN A 2 -12.05 -20.64 2.28
C ASN A 2 -11.98 -19.34 1.46
N SER A 3 -11.39 -19.42 0.27
CA SER A 3 -11.25 -18.27 -0.65
C SER A 3 -12.61 -17.61 -0.93
N ALA A 4 -13.67 -18.39 -1.16
CA ALA A 4 -14.97 -17.84 -1.51
C ALA A 4 -15.59 -17.03 -0.35
N THR A 5 -15.39 -17.47 0.90
CA THR A 5 -15.87 -16.72 2.08
C THR A 5 -15.17 -15.38 2.23
N LEU A 6 -13.83 -15.35 2.18
CA LEU A 6 -13.05 -14.13 2.39
C LEU A 6 -13.27 -13.10 1.28
N ILE A 7 -13.32 -13.55 0.02
CA ILE A 7 -13.59 -12.65 -1.12
C ILE A 7 -15.02 -12.10 -1.02
N ARG A 8 -15.99 -12.91 -0.58
CA ARG A 8 -17.37 -12.47 -0.36
C ARG A 8 -17.49 -11.41 0.73
N SER A 9 -16.75 -11.52 1.82
CA SER A 9 -16.78 -10.50 2.87
C SER A 9 -16.19 -9.15 2.43
N ILE A 10 -15.31 -9.13 1.43
CA ILE A 10 -14.78 -7.89 0.83
C ILE A 10 -15.76 -7.37 -0.23
N GLY A 11 -16.35 -8.24 -1.04
CA GLY A 11 -17.44 -7.89 -1.98
C GLY A 11 -17.22 -8.54 -3.34
N LEU A 12 -18.10 -9.48 -3.73
CA LEU A 12 -17.96 -10.23 -4.99
C LEU A 12 -18.19 -9.37 -6.23
N ASP A 13 -19.16 -8.47 -6.18
CA ASP A 13 -19.60 -7.68 -7.34
C ASP A 13 -19.05 -6.24 -7.33
N THR A 14 -18.31 -5.90 -6.28
CA THR A 14 -17.59 -4.64 -6.16
C THR A 14 -16.44 -4.61 -7.16
N GLY A 15 -16.33 -3.52 -7.92
CA GLY A 15 -15.26 -3.31 -8.88
C GLY A 15 -13.97 -2.87 -8.22
N LEU A 16 -12.83 -3.25 -8.80
CA LEU A 16 -11.52 -2.74 -8.42
C LEU A 16 -11.47 -1.22 -8.64
N HIS A 17 -10.90 -0.48 -7.70
CA HIS A 17 -10.73 0.96 -7.80
C HIS A 17 -9.25 1.32 -7.77
N SER A 18 -8.80 2.12 -8.73
CA SER A 18 -7.45 2.69 -8.71
C SER A 18 -7.45 3.95 -7.84
N ASP A 19 -6.85 3.85 -6.66
CA ASP A 19 -6.65 4.98 -5.75
C ASP A 19 -5.33 5.70 -6.07
N PHE A 20 -5.15 5.99 -7.36
CA PHE A 20 -4.03 6.70 -7.93
C PHE A 20 -4.36 7.14 -9.35
N GLY A 21 -3.69 8.19 -9.82
CA GLY A 21 -3.91 8.67 -11.19
C GLY A 21 -3.17 9.95 -11.52
N SER A 22 -3.67 10.63 -12.55
CA SER A 22 -3.21 11.94 -12.99
C SER A 22 -4.07 13.07 -12.44
N GLY A 23 -3.44 14.21 -12.21
CA GLY A 23 -4.11 15.44 -11.79
C GLY A 23 -4.44 15.47 -10.30
N VAL A 24 -5.50 16.20 -9.96
CA VAL A 24 -5.97 16.38 -8.58
C VAL A 24 -7.41 15.94 -8.44
N TRP A 25 -7.75 15.43 -7.27
CA TRP A 25 -9.11 15.12 -6.84
C TRP A 25 -9.29 15.63 -5.41
N ASP A 26 -10.45 16.21 -5.13
CA ASP A 26 -10.81 16.82 -3.83
C ASP A 26 -9.79 17.85 -3.28
N GLY A 27 -8.95 18.43 -4.14
CA GLY A 27 -7.97 19.46 -3.77
C GLY A 27 -6.51 18.99 -3.71
N GLY A 28 -6.21 17.70 -3.94
CA GLY A 28 -4.83 17.22 -4.00
C GLY A 28 -4.57 16.07 -4.98
N PRO A 29 -3.30 15.66 -5.15
CA PRO A 29 -2.93 14.61 -6.09
C PRO A 29 -3.60 13.26 -5.76
N ILE A 30 -3.90 12.48 -6.79
CA ILE A 30 -4.55 11.17 -6.63
C ILE A 30 -3.49 10.09 -6.34
N GLY A 31 -3.50 9.57 -5.11
CA GLY A 31 -2.61 8.49 -4.63
C GLY A 31 -1.53 8.97 -3.67
N ILE A 32 -0.62 8.07 -3.29
CA ILE A 32 0.37 8.28 -2.24
C ILE A 32 1.69 8.78 -2.85
N PRO A 33 2.09 10.05 -2.63
CA PRO A 33 3.35 10.56 -3.15
C PRO A 33 4.54 9.98 -2.38
N PHE A 34 5.72 10.05 -3.00
CA PHE A 34 6.98 9.72 -2.36
C PHE A 34 8.07 10.69 -2.80
N ASP A 35 9.05 10.90 -1.93
CA ASP A 35 10.21 11.74 -2.18
C ASP A 35 11.48 10.88 -2.23
N VAL A 36 12.29 11.07 -3.28
CA VAL A 36 13.65 10.51 -3.34
C VAL A 36 14.60 11.46 -2.64
N VAL A 37 15.17 11.02 -1.53
CA VAL A 37 16.07 11.81 -0.69
C VAL A 37 17.51 11.28 -0.78
N THR A 38 18.45 12.06 -0.25
CA THR A 38 19.89 11.74 -0.28
C THR A 38 20.50 12.00 1.09
N ARG A 39 21.79 11.67 1.25
CA ARG A 39 22.54 12.00 2.47
C ARG A 39 22.58 13.50 2.79
N LYS A 40 22.31 14.37 1.80
CA LYS A 40 22.26 15.83 1.95
C LYS A 40 20.94 16.34 2.53
N THR A 41 19.89 15.52 2.53
CA THR A 41 18.60 15.92 3.08
C THR A 41 18.71 16.04 4.61
N PRO A 42 18.31 17.17 5.21
CA PRO A 42 18.38 17.36 6.65
C PRO A 42 17.61 16.27 7.41
N ARG A 43 18.13 15.88 8.56
CA ARG A 43 17.48 14.92 9.46
C ARG A 43 16.62 15.68 10.46
N ALA A 44 15.37 15.28 10.58
CA ALA A 44 14.40 15.82 11.51
C ALA A 44 14.05 14.78 12.58
N LYS A 45 13.82 15.25 13.81
CA LYS A 45 13.16 14.45 14.84
C LYS A 45 11.66 14.56 14.63
N VAL A 46 10.95 13.46 14.86
CA VAL A 46 9.49 13.37 14.78
C VAL A 46 9.00 12.79 16.09
N SER A 47 7.97 13.40 16.70
CA SER A 47 7.26 12.82 17.83
C SER A 47 6.12 11.94 17.33
N PHE A 48 5.79 10.89 18.10
CA PHE A 48 4.85 9.85 17.67
C PHE A 48 3.70 9.68 18.65
N GLU A 49 2.49 9.41 18.14
CA GLU A 49 1.37 8.88 18.92
C GLU A 49 1.67 7.43 19.35
N TYR A 50 1.94 6.54 18.40
CA TYR A 50 2.33 5.15 18.64
C TYR A 50 3.85 5.04 18.85
N ALA A 51 4.35 5.73 19.87
CA ALA A 51 5.79 5.90 20.10
C ALA A 51 6.57 4.62 20.46
N ASP A 52 5.88 3.60 20.98
CA ASP A 52 6.48 2.31 21.36
C ASP A 52 6.55 1.33 20.17
N GLU A 53 5.80 1.62 19.11
CA GLU A 53 5.80 0.86 17.85
C GLU A 53 6.40 1.66 16.69
N SER A 54 7.09 2.78 16.98
CA SER A 54 7.71 3.67 15.99
C SER A 54 9.24 3.71 16.12
N ASP A 55 9.92 3.82 14.98
CA ASP A 55 11.38 3.85 14.92
C ASP A 55 11.88 5.27 15.25
N ARG A 56 12.55 5.42 16.40
CA ARG A 56 13.13 6.71 16.85
C ARG A 56 14.46 7.00 16.16
N VAL A 57 14.39 7.47 14.92
CA VAL A 57 15.55 7.85 14.10
C VAL A 57 15.45 9.29 13.59
N GLY A 58 16.52 9.80 12.99
CA GLY A 58 16.46 11.03 12.20
C GLY A 58 15.81 10.77 10.83
N TYR A 59 14.63 11.31 10.60
CA TYR A 59 13.92 11.18 9.33
C TYR A 59 14.43 12.21 8.32
N PRO A 60 14.78 11.83 7.08
CA PRO A 60 15.33 12.74 6.07
C PRO A 60 14.21 13.57 5.43
N ILE A 61 13.62 14.50 6.16
CA ILE A 61 12.47 15.29 5.71
C ILE A 61 12.96 16.50 4.90
N PRO A 62 12.69 16.58 3.57
CA PRO A 62 13.06 17.74 2.77
C PRO A 62 12.19 18.97 3.12
N LYS A 63 12.66 20.16 2.76
CA LYS A 63 11.94 21.42 3.02
C LYS A 63 10.54 21.47 2.38
N ARG A 64 10.37 20.81 1.23
CA ARG A 64 9.12 20.68 0.49
C ARG A 64 8.78 19.20 0.37
N ILE A 65 8.41 18.59 1.50
CA ILE A 65 7.97 17.20 1.53
C ILE A 65 6.59 17.07 0.89
N HIS A 66 6.39 16.01 0.12
CA HIS A 66 5.08 15.62 -0.36
C HIS A 66 4.41 14.74 0.69
N VAL A 67 3.18 15.10 1.03
CA VAL A 67 2.32 14.36 1.95
C VAL A 67 1.08 13.98 1.15
N GLU A 68 0.62 12.76 1.34
CA GLU A 68 -0.66 12.31 0.79
C GLU A 68 -1.78 13.28 1.17
N TYR A 69 -2.65 13.53 0.19
CA TYR A 69 -3.84 14.33 0.39
C TYR A 69 -4.97 13.47 0.95
N GLY A 70 -5.83 14.06 1.79
CA GLY A 70 -6.89 13.33 2.50
C GLY A 70 -6.52 13.12 3.96
N SER A 71 -7.01 12.03 4.57
CA SER A 71 -6.96 11.84 6.03
C SER A 71 -5.63 11.30 6.56
N ASP A 72 -4.98 10.38 5.84
CA ASP A 72 -3.92 9.57 6.46
C ASP A 72 -2.57 10.28 6.43
N HIS A 73 -2.41 11.25 5.53
CA HIS A 73 -1.24 12.11 5.43
C HIS A 73 0.08 11.33 5.44
N HIS A 74 0.14 10.25 4.65
CA HIS A 74 1.35 9.45 4.49
C HIS A 74 2.47 10.28 3.85
N ALA A 75 3.68 10.14 4.39
CA ALA A 75 4.89 10.72 3.82
C ALA A 75 5.96 9.64 3.65
N LEU A 76 6.31 9.34 2.39
CA LEU A 76 7.23 8.25 2.03
C LEU A 76 8.55 8.82 1.52
N LEU A 77 9.66 8.40 2.11
CA LEU A 77 11.01 8.92 1.82
C LEU A 77 11.93 7.77 1.43
N VAL A 78 12.35 7.76 0.17
CA VAL A 78 13.28 6.77 -0.40
C VAL A 78 14.68 7.36 -0.40
N ASP A 79 15.49 6.98 0.59
CA ASP A 79 16.90 7.37 0.67
C ASP A 79 17.73 6.50 -0.26
N ARG A 80 18.08 7.08 -1.42
CA ARG A 80 18.82 6.35 -2.47
C ARG A 80 20.27 6.08 -2.09
N ASP A 81 20.86 6.89 -1.22
CA ASP A 81 22.26 6.74 -0.82
C ASP A 81 22.40 5.66 0.25
N ALA A 82 21.47 5.64 1.22
CA ALA A 82 21.45 4.63 2.28
C ALA A 82 20.76 3.32 1.87
N CYS A 83 20.08 3.31 0.71
CA CYS A 83 19.11 2.27 0.31
C CYS A 83 18.15 1.94 1.47
N ARG A 84 17.47 2.97 1.95
CA ARG A 84 16.57 2.88 3.08
C ARG A 84 15.25 3.60 2.79
N LEU A 85 14.17 3.01 3.23
CA LEU A 85 12.83 3.57 3.18
C LEU A 85 12.47 4.10 4.56
N TYR A 86 11.87 5.28 4.61
CA TYR A 86 11.26 5.86 5.79
C TYR A 86 9.82 6.22 5.45
N GLU A 87 8.89 5.82 6.29
CA GLU A 87 7.47 6.13 6.10
C GLU A 87 6.91 6.68 7.40
N LEU A 88 6.14 7.74 7.27
CA LEU A 88 5.47 8.44 8.37
C LEU A 88 3.98 8.48 8.05
N GLY A 89 3.16 8.11 9.03
CA GLY A 89 1.70 8.25 8.95
C GLY A 89 1.24 9.49 9.70
N GLY A 90 0.34 10.29 9.13
CA GLY A 90 -0.24 11.46 9.80
C GLY A 90 0.73 12.61 9.95
N LEU A 91 1.66 12.78 8.99
CA LEU A 91 2.73 13.74 9.15
C LEU A 91 2.19 15.17 9.14
N THR A 92 2.33 15.86 10.27
CA THR A 92 1.97 17.26 10.43
C THR A 92 3.13 18.06 11.00
N ARG A 93 3.08 19.38 10.82
CA ARG A 93 4.05 20.30 11.39
C ARG A 93 3.35 21.41 12.16
N SER A 94 3.64 21.49 13.45
CA SER A 94 3.10 22.54 14.33
C SER A 94 4.22 23.14 15.18
N GLY A 95 4.25 24.47 15.32
CA GLY A 95 5.28 25.17 16.10
C GLY A 95 6.72 24.86 15.66
N GLY A 96 6.93 24.55 14.37
CA GLY A 96 8.23 24.16 13.82
C GLY A 96 8.64 22.71 14.04
N SER A 97 7.90 21.95 14.86
CA SER A 97 8.16 20.53 15.17
C SER A 97 7.31 19.59 14.32
N TRP A 98 7.87 18.43 14.00
CA TRP A 98 7.18 17.38 13.25
C TRP A 98 6.50 16.40 14.18
N HIS A 99 5.26 16.04 13.84
CA HIS A 99 4.47 15.04 14.53
C HIS A 99 3.89 14.05 13.52
N ALA A 100 3.78 12.79 13.90
CA ALA A 100 3.19 11.71 13.11
C ALA A 100 2.51 10.72 14.07
N TRP A 101 1.51 9.96 13.66
CA TRP A 101 0.97 8.91 14.52
C TRP A 101 1.87 7.66 14.52
N SER A 102 2.57 7.37 13.42
CA SER A 102 3.58 6.30 13.35
C SER A 102 4.78 6.69 12.48
N GLY A 103 5.93 6.08 12.76
CA GLY A 103 7.12 6.15 11.91
C GLY A 103 7.83 4.80 11.81
N ALA A 104 8.08 4.35 10.59
CA ALA A 104 8.70 3.06 10.34
C ALA A 104 9.77 3.15 9.25
N THR A 105 10.79 2.30 9.36
CA THR A 105 11.94 2.33 8.45
C THR A 105 12.39 0.93 8.05
N TRP A 106 12.80 0.79 6.79
CA TRP A 106 13.23 -0.49 6.21
C TRP A 106 14.52 -0.34 5.42
N SER A 107 15.39 -1.34 5.50
CA SER A 107 16.47 -1.46 4.52
C SER A 107 15.89 -1.99 3.21
N LEU A 108 16.13 -1.28 2.11
CA LEU A 108 15.74 -1.72 0.76
C LEU A 108 16.63 -2.86 0.23
N ARG A 109 17.59 -3.34 1.03
CA ARG A 109 18.47 -4.47 0.73
C ARG A 109 18.02 -5.76 1.42
N SER A 110 16.89 -5.75 2.13
CA SER A 110 16.45 -6.86 2.97
C SER A 110 14.94 -7.00 2.96
N ASN A 111 14.47 -8.25 3.08
CA ASN A 111 13.06 -8.57 3.29
C ASN A 111 12.69 -8.67 4.79
N ARG A 112 13.54 -8.13 5.69
CA ARG A 112 13.29 -8.18 7.12
C ARG A 112 12.04 -7.37 7.46
N LEU A 113 11.09 -8.04 8.09
CA LEU A 113 9.83 -7.46 8.55
C LEU A 113 10.01 -6.71 9.88
N ARG A 114 9.03 -5.87 10.24
CA ARG A 114 8.91 -5.28 11.58
C ARG A 114 8.70 -6.38 12.64
N PRO A 115 8.95 -6.10 13.94
CA PRO A 115 8.56 -7.01 15.01
C PRO A 115 7.09 -7.46 14.86
N ALA A 116 6.76 -8.66 15.34
CA ALA A 116 5.36 -9.08 15.36
C ALA A 116 4.58 -8.09 16.22
N THR A 117 3.31 -7.88 15.88
CA THR A 117 2.37 -6.96 16.53
C THR A 117 2.71 -5.48 16.44
N TRP A 118 3.76 -5.09 15.71
CA TRP A 118 4.07 -3.67 15.50
C TRP A 118 3.37 -3.15 14.25
N THR A 119 2.64 -2.05 14.40
CA THR A 119 2.12 -1.25 13.29
C THR A 119 3.24 -0.53 12.53
N SER A 120 2.86 0.20 11.50
CA SER A 120 3.73 1.10 10.72
C SER A 120 2.91 2.28 10.23
N ALA A 121 3.41 3.03 9.23
CA ALA A 121 2.56 3.95 8.48
C ALA A 121 1.41 3.22 7.73
N ASP A 122 1.46 1.90 7.60
CA ASP A 122 0.40 1.02 7.11
C ASP A 122 -0.19 0.18 8.26
N ALA A 123 -1.51 -0.01 8.30
CA ALA A 123 -2.18 -0.72 9.39
C ALA A 123 -1.76 -2.20 9.53
N ALA A 124 -1.36 -2.87 8.45
CA ALA A 124 -0.86 -4.24 8.50
C ALA A 124 0.59 -4.36 9.01
N GLY A 125 1.27 -3.24 9.28
CA GLY A 125 2.69 -3.20 9.66
C GLY A 125 3.63 -3.44 8.47
N LEU A 126 3.15 -3.23 7.24
CA LEU A 126 3.90 -3.41 6.00
C LEU A 126 4.50 -2.08 5.49
N PRO A 127 5.57 -2.10 4.68
CA PRO A 127 5.97 -0.90 3.96
C PRO A 127 4.97 -0.56 2.85
N ILE A 128 4.59 0.71 2.72
CA ILE A 128 3.65 1.22 1.72
C ILE A 128 4.29 1.28 0.34
N PHE A 129 5.45 1.93 0.21
CA PHE A 129 6.10 2.24 -1.07
C PHE A 129 6.29 1.01 -1.99
N PRO A 130 6.71 -0.18 -1.49
CA PRO A 130 6.84 -1.37 -2.32
C PRO A 130 5.51 -1.93 -2.85
N GLY A 131 4.37 -1.52 -2.28
CA GLY A 131 3.04 -1.93 -2.71
C GLY A 131 2.34 -0.96 -3.66
N LEU A 132 2.97 0.18 -4.00
CA LEU A 132 2.37 1.20 -4.87
C LEU A 132 2.57 0.88 -6.34
N ALA A 133 1.51 0.98 -7.14
CA ALA A 133 1.66 1.07 -8.59
C ALA A 133 2.35 2.40 -8.97
N ARG A 134 3.43 2.35 -9.75
CA ARG A 134 4.17 3.56 -10.15
C ARG A 134 4.23 3.76 -11.66
N TRP A 135 4.20 5.03 -12.06
CA TRP A 135 4.17 5.40 -13.48
C TRP A 135 5.46 5.02 -14.20
N ASP A 136 6.63 5.11 -13.57
CA ASP A 136 7.89 4.75 -14.23
C ASP A 136 7.93 3.26 -14.62
N GLU A 137 7.30 2.39 -13.82
CA GLU A 137 7.10 0.98 -14.11
C GLU A 137 6.09 0.75 -15.25
N ALA A 138 4.91 1.38 -15.16
CA ALA A 138 3.90 1.27 -16.22
C ALA A 138 4.36 1.87 -17.56
N LYS A 139 5.19 2.91 -17.53
CA LYS A 139 5.85 3.47 -18.71
C LYS A 139 6.77 2.42 -19.35
N ARG A 140 7.58 1.72 -18.55
CA ARG A 140 8.44 0.60 -18.99
C ARG A 140 7.65 -0.64 -19.44
N GLY A 141 6.38 -0.74 -19.08
CA GLY A 141 5.47 -1.76 -19.58
C GLY A 141 5.19 -2.92 -18.62
N ALA A 142 5.74 -2.87 -17.40
CA ALA A 142 5.54 -3.91 -16.39
C ALA A 142 5.65 -3.32 -14.98
N ILE A 143 4.82 -3.82 -14.07
CA ILE A 143 4.96 -3.65 -12.62
C ILE A 143 5.34 -5.04 -12.08
N ASP A 144 6.54 -5.15 -11.52
CA ASP A 144 7.18 -6.44 -11.17
C ASP A 144 7.11 -6.80 -9.69
N HIS A 145 6.05 -6.38 -9.02
CA HIS A 145 5.81 -6.65 -7.62
C HIS A 145 4.32 -6.78 -7.31
N ALA A 146 4.01 -7.28 -6.11
CA ALA A 146 2.64 -7.29 -5.61
C ALA A 146 2.20 -5.87 -5.25
N LEU A 147 0.92 -5.57 -5.44
CA LEU A 147 0.33 -4.29 -5.01
C LEU A 147 -0.22 -4.38 -3.59
N ARG A 148 -0.58 -3.24 -3.00
CA ARG A 148 -1.40 -3.19 -1.79
C ARG A 148 -2.85 -2.83 -2.11
N PHE A 149 -3.78 -3.31 -1.28
CA PHE A 149 -5.18 -2.92 -1.37
C PHE A 149 -5.84 -2.85 0.01
N THR A 150 -7.06 -2.30 0.05
CA THR A 150 -7.85 -2.15 1.28
C THR A 150 -9.18 -2.90 1.24
N ALA A 151 -9.72 -3.18 2.44
CA ALA A 151 -11.05 -3.75 2.65
C ALA A 151 -11.75 -3.05 3.80
N ALA A 152 -13.07 -2.89 3.73
CA ALA A 152 -13.83 -2.11 4.71
C ALA A 152 -13.87 -2.78 6.08
N ARG A 153 -13.78 -4.10 6.11
CA ARG A 153 -13.81 -4.89 7.34
C ARG A 153 -12.75 -5.99 7.29
N THR A 154 -11.96 -6.04 8.35
CA THR A 154 -10.97 -7.08 8.61
C THR A 154 -11.21 -7.70 9.98
N ARG A 155 -10.57 -8.83 10.27
CA ARG A 155 -10.56 -9.42 11.62
C ARG A 155 -9.28 -9.08 12.39
N ARG A 156 -9.32 -9.29 13.70
CA ARG A 156 -8.23 -9.18 14.67
C ARG A 156 -7.20 -10.31 14.49
N ALA A 157 -6.66 -10.42 13.29
CA ALA A 157 -5.63 -11.37 12.93
C ALA A 157 -4.83 -10.86 11.73
N PHE A 158 -3.58 -11.30 11.63
CA PHE A 158 -2.72 -11.07 10.47
C PHE A 158 -2.04 -12.37 10.05
N VAL A 159 -1.68 -12.46 8.78
CA VAL A 159 -0.88 -13.55 8.22
C VAL A 159 0.34 -12.98 7.51
N TYR A 160 1.38 -13.81 7.33
CA TYR A 160 2.60 -13.40 6.63
C TYR A 160 2.27 -12.77 5.27
N PRO A 161 2.87 -11.61 4.91
CA PRO A 161 3.96 -10.91 5.61
C PRO A 161 3.51 -9.85 6.64
N ALA A 162 2.21 -9.63 6.84
CA ALA A 162 1.73 -8.63 7.79
C ALA A 162 2.17 -8.96 9.22
N ARG A 163 2.32 -7.88 10.01
CA ARG A 163 2.78 -7.91 11.41
C ARG A 163 1.72 -7.41 12.37
N HIS A 164 0.68 -6.74 11.88
CA HIS A 164 -0.30 -6.05 12.69
C HIS A 164 -1.72 -6.16 12.08
N TYR A 165 -2.74 -5.83 12.87
CA TYR A 165 -4.14 -5.78 12.47
C TYR A 165 -4.78 -4.48 12.99
N ALA A 166 -5.82 -3.96 12.33
CA ALA A 166 -6.54 -2.76 12.77
C ALA A 166 -8.03 -3.05 13.02
N SER A 167 -8.35 -4.15 13.71
CA SER A 167 -9.74 -4.54 13.96
C SER A 167 -9.90 -5.20 15.33
N SER A 168 -11.06 -5.00 15.94
CA SER A 168 -11.49 -5.69 17.17
C SER A 168 -12.32 -6.94 16.89
N SER A 169 -12.76 -7.17 15.65
CA SER A 169 -13.64 -8.28 15.30
C SER A 169 -12.90 -9.61 15.23
N ASN A 170 -13.43 -10.67 15.83
CA ASN A 170 -12.89 -12.04 15.72
C ASN A 170 -13.64 -12.90 14.70
N ASP A 171 -14.49 -12.29 13.85
CA ASP A 171 -15.28 -13.03 12.86
C ASP A 171 -14.34 -13.75 11.86
N PRO A 172 -14.36 -15.10 11.82
CA PRO A 172 -13.46 -15.85 10.95
C PRO A 172 -13.78 -15.70 9.46
N SER A 173 -14.96 -15.16 9.11
CA SER A 173 -15.35 -14.87 7.73
C SER A 173 -14.69 -13.61 7.16
N LEU A 174 -14.19 -12.71 8.02
CA LEU A 174 -13.47 -11.50 7.61
C LEU A 174 -12.01 -11.81 7.28
N PRO A 175 -11.40 -11.09 6.32
CA PRO A 175 -10.01 -11.31 5.93
C PRO A 175 -9.04 -10.84 7.04
N PRO A 176 -7.96 -11.58 7.31
CA PRO A 176 -6.85 -11.09 8.12
C PRO A 176 -5.99 -10.10 7.32
N MET A 177 -5.32 -9.17 8.00
CA MET A 177 -4.28 -8.35 7.37
C MET A 177 -3.17 -9.24 6.77
N GLY A 178 -2.57 -8.78 5.67
CA GLY A 178 -1.57 -9.54 4.90
C GLY A 178 -2.16 -10.64 4.02
N LEU A 179 -3.49 -10.84 4.00
CA LEU A 179 -4.14 -11.75 3.05
C LEU A 179 -3.70 -11.41 1.63
N ARG A 180 -3.11 -12.38 0.94
CA ARG A 180 -2.76 -12.25 -0.47
C ARG A 180 -3.90 -12.75 -1.32
N VAL A 181 -4.34 -11.89 -2.24
CA VAL A 181 -5.28 -12.25 -3.31
C VAL A 181 -4.63 -12.02 -4.66
N ARG A 182 -5.10 -12.74 -5.68
CA ARG A 182 -4.55 -12.65 -7.04
C ARG A 182 -5.67 -12.74 -8.05
N LEU A 183 -5.52 -12.02 -9.16
CA LEU A 183 -6.45 -12.15 -10.29
C LEU A 183 -6.36 -13.57 -10.86
N LYS A 184 -7.50 -14.21 -11.08
CA LYS A 184 -7.55 -15.60 -11.56
C LYS A 184 -6.80 -15.76 -12.87
N ALA A 185 -6.12 -16.91 -13.01
CA ALA A 185 -5.38 -17.26 -14.22
C ALA A 185 -6.26 -17.27 -15.49
N SER A 186 -7.56 -17.53 -15.36
CA SER A 186 -8.53 -17.55 -16.47
C SER A 186 -9.02 -16.17 -16.91
N PHE A 187 -8.83 -15.11 -16.12
CA PHE A 187 -9.36 -13.79 -16.44
C PHE A 187 -8.65 -13.19 -17.67
N ASP A 188 -9.41 -12.75 -18.68
CA ASP A 188 -8.85 -12.18 -19.91
C ASP A 188 -8.58 -10.68 -19.77
N VAL A 189 -7.30 -10.31 -19.78
CA VAL A 189 -6.83 -8.92 -19.67
C VAL A 189 -6.67 -8.23 -21.03
N ARG A 190 -6.75 -8.96 -22.16
CA ARG A 190 -6.54 -8.40 -23.51
C ARG A 190 -7.50 -7.25 -23.84
N PRO A 191 -8.80 -7.29 -23.45
CA PRO A 191 -9.73 -6.21 -23.75
C PRO A 191 -9.45 -4.89 -23.01
N PHE A 192 -8.57 -4.89 -22.01
CA PHE A 192 -8.26 -3.69 -21.22
C PHE A 192 -7.20 -2.83 -21.94
N PRO A 193 -7.27 -1.51 -21.81
CA PRO A 193 -6.27 -0.61 -22.39
C PRO A 193 -4.90 -0.77 -21.72
N ARG A 194 -3.85 -0.26 -22.37
CA ARG A 194 -2.44 -0.55 -22.03
C ARG A 194 -2.13 -0.38 -20.54
N GLN A 195 -2.45 0.75 -19.93
CA GLN A 195 -2.07 1.04 -18.55
C GLN A 195 -2.82 0.13 -17.56
N ALA A 196 -4.14 -0.05 -17.73
CA ALA A 196 -4.92 -1.00 -16.93
C ALA A 196 -4.42 -2.43 -17.12
N ARG A 197 -4.13 -2.85 -18.35
CA ARG A 197 -3.61 -4.19 -18.65
C ARG A 197 -2.30 -4.47 -17.91
N ILE A 198 -1.40 -3.50 -17.80
CA ILE A 198 -0.15 -3.65 -17.05
C ILE A 198 -0.44 -3.90 -15.56
N VAL A 199 -1.37 -3.14 -14.96
CA VAL A 199 -1.81 -3.35 -13.58
C VAL A 199 -2.42 -4.74 -13.42
N LEU A 200 -3.32 -5.16 -14.32
CA LEU A 200 -3.96 -6.47 -14.26
C LEU A 200 -2.99 -7.63 -14.44
N VAL A 201 -1.97 -7.48 -15.29
CA VAL A 201 -0.89 -8.46 -15.44
C VAL A 201 -0.10 -8.59 -14.13
N ALA A 202 0.20 -7.49 -13.45
CA ALA A 202 0.84 -7.52 -12.14
C ALA A 202 -0.05 -8.20 -11.09
N LEU A 203 -1.35 -7.88 -11.04
CA LEU A 203 -2.32 -8.54 -10.16
C LEU A 203 -2.50 -10.02 -10.47
N LYS A 204 -2.29 -10.45 -11.71
CA LYS A 204 -2.35 -11.85 -12.11
C LYS A 204 -1.08 -12.62 -11.78
N ARG A 205 0.08 -11.98 -11.88
CA ARG A 205 1.39 -12.61 -11.63
C ARG A 205 1.78 -12.58 -10.17
N TYR A 206 1.67 -11.41 -9.55
CA TYR A 206 2.12 -11.13 -8.19
C TYR A 206 0.96 -10.96 -7.21
N GLY A 207 -0.26 -10.65 -7.67
CA GLY A 207 -1.38 -10.40 -6.78
C GLY A 207 -1.21 -9.12 -5.96
N MET A 208 -1.96 -9.04 -4.87
CA MET A 208 -1.97 -7.90 -3.97
C MET A 208 -2.21 -8.33 -2.53
N LEU A 209 -1.73 -7.51 -1.59
CA LEU A 209 -1.77 -7.76 -0.16
C LEU A 209 -2.76 -6.82 0.51
N LEU A 210 -3.63 -7.38 1.35
CA LEU A 210 -4.54 -6.59 2.19
C LEU A 210 -3.72 -5.88 3.25
N ALA A 211 -3.63 -4.56 3.13
CA ALA A 211 -2.69 -3.75 3.90
C ALA A 211 -3.39 -2.80 4.87
N ASP A 212 -4.61 -2.39 4.56
CA ASP A 212 -5.36 -1.45 5.41
C ASP A 212 -6.86 -1.68 5.42
N ASN A 213 -7.50 -1.07 6.41
CA ASN A 213 -8.94 -0.85 6.39
C ASN A 213 -9.24 0.38 5.55
N GLY A 214 -10.18 0.24 4.62
CA GLY A 214 -10.56 1.31 3.70
C GLY A 214 -11.66 0.85 2.76
N SER A 215 -11.89 1.55 1.67
CA SER A 215 -12.90 1.12 0.70
C SER A 215 -12.53 -0.21 0.04
N ASN A 216 -13.52 -1.10 -0.14
CA ASN A 216 -13.28 -2.42 -0.72
C ASN A 216 -12.62 -2.34 -2.11
N TRP A 217 -11.55 -3.10 -2.29
CA TRP A 217 -10.85 -3.26 -3.58
C TRP A 217 -10.18 -1.99 -4.11
N TYR A 218 -9.80 -1.07 -3.22
CA TYR A 218 -8.98 0.08 -3.61
C TYR A 218 -7.52 -0.34 -3.65
N ILE A 219 -6.89 -0.25 -4.81
CA ILE A 219 -5.45 -0.48 -4.99
C ILE A 219 -4.71 0.86 -5.00
N SER A 220 -3.62 0.95 -4.24
CA SER A 220 -2.88 2.20 -4.09
C SER A 220 -1.76 2.34 -5.13
N GLY A 221 -1.43 3.57 -5.47
CA GLY A 221 -0.31 3.91 -6.36
C GLY A 221 0.21 5.31 -6.12
N ALA A 222 1.30 5.65 -6.81
CA ALA A 222 1.88 6.98 -6.75
C ALA A 222 1.23 7.92 -7.80
N PRO A 223 0.97 9.19 -7.45
CA PRO A 223 0.42 10.17 -8.39
C PRO A 223 1.39 10.42 -9.55
N SER A 224 0.86 10.59 -10.75
CA SER A 224 1.66 10.97 -11.91
C SER A 224 0.81 11.54 -13.05
N PRO A 225 1.24 12.64 -13.71
CA PRO A 225 0.56 13.14 -14.90
C PRO A 225 0.65 12.18 -16.10
N GLY A 226 1.48 11.14 -16.03
CA GLY A 226 1.58 10.12 -17.09
C GLY A 226 0.48 9.06 -17.05
N TRP A 227 -0.21 8.91 -15.90
CA TRP A 227 -1.37 8.04 -15.82
C TRP A 227 -2.50 8.57 -16.72
N SER A 228 -3.26 7.65 -17.30
CA SER A 228 -4.49 7.94 -18.02
C SER A 228 -5.65 7.48 -17.15
N ASN A 229 -6.36 8.45 -16.54
CA ASN A 229 -7.49 8.16 -15.68
C ASN A 229 -8.57 7.34 -16.41
N ASP A 230 -8.85 7.64 -17.68
CA ASP A 230 -9.79 6.85 -18.50
C ASP A 230 -9.40 5.37 -18.60
N GLN A 231 -8.11 5.08 -18.78
CA GLN A 231 -7.63 3.70 -18.80
C GLN A 231 -7.77 3.08 -17.42
N LEU A 232 -7.35 3.77 -16.36
CA LEU A 232 -7.42 3.27 -14.99
C LEU A 232 -8.87 3.01 -14.55
N HIS A 233 -9.82 3.86 -14.93
CA HIS A 233 -11.25 3.66 -14.65
C HIS A 233 -11.80 2.34 -15.20
N THR A 234 -11.21 1.80 -16.27
CA THR A 234 -11.63 0.48 -16.78
C THR A 234 -11.39 -0.66 -15.79
N LEU A 235 -10.49 -0.49 -14.81
CA LEU A 235 -10.23 -1.47 -13.75
C LEU A 235 -11.51 -1.81 -12.95
N GLY A 236 -12.49 -0.89 -12.85
CA GLY A 236 -13.77 -1.14 -12.19
C GLY A 236 -14.64 -2.23 -12.83
N ARG A 237 -14.27 -2.68 -14.03
CA ARG A 237 -14.85 -3.86 -14.69
C ARG A 237 -14.40 -5.18 -14.07
N VAL A 238 -13.25 -5.21 -13.41
CA VAL A 238 -12.75 -6.38 -12.68
C VAL A 238 -13.42 -6.43 -11.33
N LYS A 239 -14.09 -7.54 -11.03
CA LYS A 239 -14.89 -7.72 -9.82
C LYS A 239 -14.13 -8.53 -8.78
N GLY A 240 -14.52 -8.41 -7.51
CA GLY A 240 -13.97 -9.26 -6.45
C GLY A 240 -14.05 -10.76 -6.78
N SER A 241 -15.12 -11.19 -7.45
CA SER A 241 -15.32 -12.56 -7.93
C SER A 241 -14.27 -13.04 -8.96
N ASP A 242 -13.50 -12.14 -9.56
CA ASP A 242 -12.39 -12.46 -10.46
C ASP A 242 -11.08 -12.78 -9.70
N PHE A 243 -11.06 -12.62 -8.37
CA PHE A 243 -9.91 -12.91 -7.52
C PHE A 243 -10.01 -14.26 -6.81
N GLU A 244 -8.85 -14.75 -6.40
CA GLU A 244 -8.69 -15.92 -5.54
C GLU A 244 -7.68 -15.63 -4.43
N VAL A 245 -7.87 -16.24 -3.25
CA VAL A 245 -6.92 -16.19 -2.15
C VAL A 245 -5.72 -17.08 -2.48
N VAL A 246 -4.51 -16.55 -2.27
CA VAL A 246 -3.26 -17.29 -2.42
C VAL A 246 -2.73 -17.70 -1.05
N ASP A 247 -2.37 -18.97 -0.90
CA ASP A 247 -1.66 -19.43 0.29
C ASP A 247 -0.21 -18.94 0.25
N ALA A 248 0.12 -18.01 1.17
CA ALA A 248 1.45 -17.43 1.31
C ALA A 248 2.29 -18.09 2.42
N SER A 249 1.80 -19.16 3.06
CA SER A 249 2.47 -19.80 4.21
C SER A 249 3.87 -20.31 3.86
N SER A 250 4.06 -20.82 2.65
CA SER A 250 5.36 -21.31 2.14
C SER A 250 6.40 -20.21 1.91
N LEU A 251 5.97 -18.94 1.86
CA LEU A 251 6.86 -17.79 1.65
C LEU A 251 7.45 -17.25 2.95
N ARG A 252 6.96 -17.71 4.11
CA ARG A 252 7.48 -17.30 5.41
C ARG A 252 8.89 -17.89 5.58
N PRO A 253 9.93 -17.06 5.83
CA PRO A 253 11.25 -17.57 6.15
C PRO A 253 11.17 -18.52 7.34
N ARG A 254 11.87 -19.66 7.24
CA ARG A 254 12.00 -20.61 8.35
C ARG A 254 12.79 -19.99 9.50
#